data_AF-A0AAW4VY23-F1
#
_entry.id   AF-A0AAW4VY23-F1
#
_cell.length_a   1.000
_cell.length_b   1.000
_cell.length_c   1.000
_cell.angle_alpha   90.00
_cell.angle_beta   90.00
_cell.angle_gamma   90.00
#
_symmetry.space_group_name_H-M   'P 1'
#
loop_
_entity.id
_entity.type
_entity.pdbx_description
1 polymer ?
#
loop_
_entity_poly.entity_id
_entity_poly.type
_entity_poly.pdbx_seq_one_letter_code
_entity_poly.pdbx_strand_id
1 'polypeptide(L)'
;MKNVIKNTIYKIGKIYIGNDISELNTYLKNIENDLLKLNKNWKIDDFSNKVVEELEKNRVLEIAIYNLKKSNNNIICKKILESAENLLRRNSNTNVNWQVDILDDTSKKVDIMLIKGMAISQYYPANYHRNQSDIDILVKNFKDLSFVLNSLENKYTYKKMKLHFLFNDKLTATIDLIPKQSNMPFIDIHLTPYYMWGAVSYFENVWEYAGKKNNFFVPKTEDIILMLCSHLSNQWMYRMRDINDLYCILKKNNFKIEWDTLFFRSKELGIYSLMRILFTQLIDVYGIVFEEKVRNQFNLDKDLYFRELLFRKYNLGNESAKGSILLEMNFLFENYKKIFKLRTLVFHILKNTFFMIITHNRAFYTGKFLKKIKDNEVLVLKKINEVPSITSMQALSNDIYICNKGTKHEVFKINLDFWKQISYHEE
;
A
#
# COMPACT_ATOMS: atom_id res chain seq x y z
N MET A 1 20.56 19.71 11.04
CA MET A 1 20.88 18.58 10.13
C MET A 1 19.65 17.76 9.73
N LYS A 2 18.84 17.21 10.65
CA LYS A 2 17.62 16.43 10.31
C LYS A 2 16.66 17.15 9.34
N ASN A 3 16.33 18.43 9.59
CA ASN A 3 15.46 19.20 8.69
C ASN A 3 16.07 19.43 7.30
N VAL A 4 17.40 19.61 7.22
CA VAL A 4 18.12 19.80 5.95
C VAL A 4 18.07 18.51 5.13
N ILE A 5 18.31 17.35 5.76
CA ILE A 5 18.19 16.04 5.10
C ILE A 5 16.76 15.84 4.58
N LYS A 6 15.75 16.08 5.42
CA LYS A 6 14.34 16.00 5.03
C LYS A 6 13.99 16.86 3.82
N ASN A 7 14.37 18.14 3.86
CA ASN A 7 14.13 19.05 2.74
C ASN A 7 14.89 18.61 1.49
N THR A 8 16.09 18.05 1.65
CA THR A 8 16.89 17.53 0.54
C THR A 8 16.18 16.35 -0.13
N ILE A 9 15.64 15.40 0.63
CA ILE A 9 14.82 14.29 0.11
C ILE A 9 13.64 14.82 -0.70
N TYR A 10 12.92 15.83 -0.19
CA TYR A 10 11.79 16.41 -0.92
C TYR A 10 12.22 17.09 -2.22
N LYS A 11 13.32 17.86 -2.22
CA LYS A 11 13.80 18.56 -3.41
C LYS A 11 14.37 17.60 -4.45
N ILE A 12 15.20 16.63 -4.05
CA ILE A 12 15.83 15.73 -5.02
C ILE A 12 14.93 14.55 -5.38
N GLY A 13 14.01 14.13 -4.50
CA GLY A 13 13.11 12.99 -4.69
C GLY A 13 11.74 13.32 -5.27
N LYS A 14 11.42 14.59 -5.58
CA LYS A 14 10.19 14.96 -6.30
C LYS A 14 10.33 14.74 -7.81
N ILE A 15 9.21 14.63 -8.51
CA ILE A 15 9.14 14.46 -9.96
C ILE A 15 9.15 15.83 -10.64
N TYR A 16 10.10 16.07 -11.53
CA TYR A 16 10.17 17.30 -12.33
C TYR A 16 9.55 17.04 -13.70
N ILE A 17 8.39 17.65 -13.97
CA ILE A 17 7.75 17.59 -15.28
C ILE A 17 8.29 18.76 -16.11
N GLY A 18 8.87 18.46 -17.27
CA GLY A 18 9.65 19.41 -18.05
C GLY A 18 11.14 19.37 -17.67
N ASN A 19 11.98 20.00 -18.48
CA ASN A 19 13.44 20.04 -18.24
C ASN A 19 13.86 21.08 -17.20
N ASP A 20 12.92 21.69 -16.46
CA ASP A 20 13.26 22.71 -15.48
C ASP A 20 13.65 22.10 -14.13
N ILE A 21 14.95 22.06 -13.90
CA ILE A 21 15.61 21.68 -12.64
C ILE A 21 16.39 22.86 -12.03
N SER A 22 16.10 24.09 -12.46
CA SER A 22 16.80 25.30 -12.01
C SER A 22 16.66 25.54 -10.49
N GLU A 23 15.46 25.28 -9.97
CA GLU A 23 15.16 25.34 -8.52
C GLU A 23 16.04 24.35 -7.74
N LEU A 24 16.18 23.13 -8.27
CA LEU A 24 17.00 22.07 -7.68
C LEU A 24 18.48 22.46 -7.68
N ASN A 25 18.99 22.96 -8.81
CA ASN A 25 20.37 23.42 -8.95
C ASN A 25 20.71 24.50 -7.92
N THR A 26 19.84 25.51 -7.78
CA THR A 26 20.01 26.60 -6.82
C THR A 26 20.04 26.07 -5.39
N TYR A 27 19.10 25.19 -5.04
CA TYR A 27 19.03 24.58 -3.71
C TYR A 27 20.29 23.80 -3.36
N LEU A 28 20.78 22.94 -4.27
CA LEU A 28 21.95 22.10 -4.03
C LEU A 28 23.24 22.94 -3.89
N LYS A 29 23.38 24.01 -4.67
CA LYS A 29 24.50 24.96 -4.54
C LYS A 29 24.51 25.65 -3.17
N ASN A 30 23.33 26.01 -2.64
CA ASN A 30 23.24 26.63 -1.32
C ASN A 30 23.65 25.66 -0.21
N ILE A 31 23.20 24.40 -0.27
CA ILE A 31 23.63 23.38 0.70
C ILE A 31 25.14 23.14 0.61
N GLU A 32 25.69 23.05 -0.60
CA GLU A 32 27.13 22.87 -0.78
C GLU A 32 27.91 24.00 -0.12
N ASN A 33 27.53 25.25 -0.36
CA ASN A 33 28.17 26.41 0.27
C ASN A 33 28.08 26.35 1.80
N ASP A 34 26.92 25.97 2.35
CA ASP A 34 26.73 25.88 3.80
C ASP A 34 27.56 24.74 4.42
N LEU A 35 27.70 23.60 3.74
CA LEU A 35 28.55 22.50 4.20
C LEU A 35 30.04 22.83 4.06
N LEU A 36 30.46 23.51 2.99
CA LEU A 36 31.84 23.94 2.79
C LEU A 36 32.29 24.99 3.82
N LYS A 37 31.40 25.93 4.21
CA LYS A 37 31.68 26.88 5.32
C LYS A 37 32.01 26.19 6.63
N LEU A 38 31.54 24.96 6.84
CA LEU A 38 31.85 24.16 8.03
C LEU A 38 33.22 23.45 7.94
N ASN A 39 33.94 23.63 6.83
CA ASN A 39 35.34 23.29 6.52
C ASN A 39 35.78 21.85 6.86
N LYS A 40 34.90 20.88 6.58
CA LYS A 40 35.08 19.48 6.99
C LYS A 40 34.54 18.52 5.92
N ASN A 41 35.42 17.97 5.07
CA ASN A 41 35.06 17.02 4.00
C ASN A 41 34.26 15.81 4.50
N TRP A 42 34.59 15.29 5.68
CA TRP A 42 33.85 14.18 6.32
C TRP A 42 32.36 14.50 6.53
N LYS A 43 31.97 15.78 6.65
CA LYS A 43 30.56 16.19 6.79
C LYS A 43 29.78 16.04 5.48
N ILE A 44 30.44 16.21 4.32
CA ILE A 44 29.79 16.03 3.02
C ILE A 44 29.54 14.54 2.78
N ASP A 45 30.52 13.69 3.07
CA ASP A 45 30.36 12.24 2.93
C ASP A 45 29.27 11.70 3.89
N ASP A 46 29.31 12.08 5.17
CA ASP A 46 28.28 11.71 6.16
C ASP A 46 26.88 12.22 5.77
N PHE A 47 26.78 13.46 5.28
CA PHE A 47 25.53 14.01 4.77
C PHE A 47 25.01 13.20 3.58
N SER A 48 25.87 12.90 2.61
CA SER A 48 25.52 12.19 1.38
C SER A 48 25.02 10.77 1.67
N ASN A 49 25.72 10.03 2.55
CA ASN A 49 25.30 8.71 2.99
C ASN A 49 23.92 8.74 3.67
N LYS A 50 23.71 9.68 4.60
CA LYS A 50 22.40 9.84 5.27
C LYS A 50 21.27 10.22 4.30
N VAL A 51 21.56 11.05 3.30
CA VAL A 51 20.58 11.38 2.25
C VAL A 51 20.21 10.13 1.46
N VAL A 52 21.19 9.32 1.04
CA VAL A 52 20.94 8.08 0.28
C VAL A 52 20.13 7.06 1.10
N GLU A 53 20.49 6.85 2.37
CA GLU A 53 19.72 5.98 3.28
C GLU A 53 18.25 6.43 3.40
N GLU A 54 18.02 7.74 3.56
CA GLU A 54 16.67 8.25 3.69
C GLU A 54 15.89 8.25 2.36
N LEU A 55 16.56 8.40 1.21
CA LEU A 55 15.96 8.22 -0.12
C LEU A 55 15.49 6.78 -0.33
N GLU A 56 16.26 5.79 0.11
CA GLU A 56 15.90 4.37 0.06
C GLU A 56 14.69 4.09 0.97
N LYS A 57 14.71 4.57 2.22
CA LYS A 57 13.56 4.46 3.16
C LYS A 57 12.29 5.09 2.59
N ASN A 58 12.42 6.23 1.92
CA ASN A 58 11.31 6.91 1.25
C ASN A 58 10.98 6.36 -0.14
N ARG A 59 11.73 5.34 -0.59
CA ARG A 59 11.56 4.64 -1.87
C ARG A 59 11.54 5.58 -3.09
N VAL A 60 12.46 6.54 -3.13
CA VAL A 60 12.60 7.53 -4.21
C VAL A 60 14.04 7.71 -4.69
N LEU A 61 14.90 6.72 -4.40
CA LEU A 61 16.32 6.76 -4.78
C LEU A 61 16.50 6.81 -6.30
N GLU A 62 15.68 6.07 -7.05
CA GLU A 62 15.68 6.04 -8.52
C GLU A 62 15.32 7.40 -9.13
N ILE A 63 14.33 8.09 -8.53
CA ILE A 63 13.90 9.44 -8.94
C ILE A 63 15.03 10.44 -8.64
N ALA A 64 15.63 10.33 -7.45
CA ALA A 64 16.72 11.20 -7.04
C ALA A 64 17.96 11.06 -7.93
N ILE A 65 18.37 9.82 -8.27
CA ILE A 65 19.49 9.59 -9.20
C ILE A 65 19.20 10.23 -10.55
N TYR A 66 17.99 10.06 -11.09
CA TYR A 66 17.61 10.68 -12.35
C TYR A 66 17.72 12.21 -12.30
N ASN A 67 17.20 12.83 -11.24
CA ASN A 67 17.23 14.28 -11.06
C ASN A 67 18.66 14.81 -10.88
N LEU A 68 19.48 14.12 -10.09
CA LEU A 68 20.87 14.50 -9.83
C LEU A 68 21.75 14.37 -11.08
N LYS A 69 21.51 13.38 -11.94
CA LYS A 69 22.21 13.25 -13.24
C LYS A 69 21.90 14.39 -14.21
N LYS A 70 20.72 15.02 -14.09
CA LYS A 70 20.37 16.22 -14.86
C LYS A 70 20.93 17.49 -14.23
N SER A 71 21.05 17.52 -12.90
CA SER A 71 21.57 18.65 -12.12
C SER A 71 23.02 18.96 -12.50
N ASN A 72 23.39 20.24 -12.43
CA ASN A 72 24.77 20.68 -12.64
C ASN A 72 25.73 19.90 -11.72
N ASN A 73 26.91 19.54 -12.24
CA ASN A 73 27.95 18.71 -11.61
C ASN A 73 28.64 19.37 -10.39
N ASN A 74 27.88 19.77 -9.38
CA ASN A 74 28.41 20.26 -8.10
C ASN A 74 28.91 19.09 -7.22
N ILE A 75 29.75 19.38 -6.22
CA ILE A 75 30.44 18.36 -5.41
C ILE A 75 29.43 17.50 -4.67
N ILE A 76 28.38 18.12 -4.13
CA ILE A 76 27.37 17.38 -3.35
C ILE A 76 26.55 16.40 -4.21
N CYS A 77 26.24 16.75 -5.47
CA CYS A 77 25.60 15.83 -6.41
C CYS A 77 26.45 14.60 -6.65
N LYS A 78 27.74 14.79 -6.94
CA LYS A 78 28.68 13.69 -7.20
C LYS A 78 28.78 12.77 -6.00
N LYS A 79 28.89 13.33 -4.79
CA LYS A 79 28.97 12.55 -3.55
C LYS A 79 27.70 11.76 -3.27
N ILE A 80 26.51 12.34 -3.46
CA ILE A 80 25.25 11.60 -3.32
C ILE A 80 25.14 10.48 -4.36
N LEU A 81 25.54 10.73 -5.61
CA LEU A 81 25.54 9.72 -6.68
C LEU A 81 26.53 8.57 -6.39
N GLU A 82 27.76 8.87 -5.95
CA GLU A 82 28.76 7.89 -5.52
C GLU A 82 28.21 7.01 -4.37
N SER A 83 27.61 7.62 -3.34
CA SER A 83 26.99 6.89 -2.24
C SER A 83 25.83 6.00 -2.72
N ALA A 84 25.01 6.48 -3.66
CA ALA A 84 23.90 5.70 -4.23
C ALA A 84 24.40 4.51 -5.05
N GLU A 85 25.45 4.68 -5.87
CA GLU A 85 26.06 3.60 -6.64
C GLU A 85 26.65 2.52 -5.72
N ASN A 86 27.32 2.92 -4.64
CA ASN A 86 27.86 2.00 -3.64
C ASN A 86 26.75 1.18 -2.96
N LEU A 87 25.61 1.80 -2.64
CA LEU A 87 24.45 1.12 -2.09
C LEU A 87 23.85 0.13 -3.10
N LEU A 88 23.62 0.55 -4.35
CA LEU A 88 23.05 -0.29 -5.39
C LEU A 88 23.94 -1.49 -5.75
N ARG A 89 25.27 -1.33 -5.74
CA ARG A 89 26.22 -2.44 -5.94
C ARG A 89 26.13 -3.48 -4.82
N ARG A 90 25.86 -3.06 -3.58
CA ARG A 90 25.65 -3.97 -2.45
C ARG A 90 24.29 -4.67 -2.52
N ASN A 91 23.29 -3.99 -3.07
CA ASN A 91 21.90 -4.43 -3.14
C ASN A 91 21.54 -5.03 -4.51
N SER A 92 22.48 -5.66 -5.25
CA SER A 92 22.35 -6.06 -6.66
C SER A 92 21.29 -7.14 -7.00
N ASN A 93 20.22 -7.25 -6.21
CA ASN A 93 19.00 -7.97 -6.53
C ASN A 93 17.86 -6.96 -6.65
N THR A 94 17.03 -7.09 -7.69
CA THR A 94 15.73 -6.41 -7.90
C THR A 94 15.74 -5.09 -8.71
N ASN A 95 16.17 -5.14 -9.97
CA ASN A 95 15.55 -4.30 -11.00
C ASN A 95 14.46 -5.11 -11.69
N VAL A 96 13.25 -5.07 -11.14
CA VAL A 96 12.04 -5.64 -11.77
C VAL A 96 11.41 -4.53 -12.60
N ASN A 97 11.82 -4.45 -13.87
CA ASN A 97 11.11 -3.67 -14.87
C ASN A 97 10.20 -4.64 -15.66
N TRP A 98 8.90 -4.37 -15.64
CA TRP A 98 7.86 -4.94 -16.52
C TRP A 98 7.67 -6.47 -16.47
N GLN A 99 7.11 -6.99 -15.37
CA GLN A 99 6.80 -8.42 -15.22
C GLN A 99 5.30 -8.75 -15.25
N VAL A 100 4.42 -7.79 -15.55
CA VAL A 100 2.97 -8.05 -15.69
C VAL A 100 2.68 -9.04 -16.81
N ASP A 101 3.54 -9.10 -17.83
CA ASP A 101 3.45 -10.01 -18.97
C ASP A 101 3.31 -11.49 -18.55
N ILE A 102 3.74 -11.85 -17.33
CA ILE A 102 3.51 -13.19 -16.78
C ILE A 102 2.03 -13.56 -16.62
N LEU A 103 1.17 -12.55 -16.51
CA LEU A 103 -0.28 -12.66 -16.38
C LEU A 103 -1.02 -12.42 -17.70
N ASP A 104 -0.32 -12.15 -18.81
CA ASP A 104 -0.97 -11.75 -20.07
C ASP A 104 -1.93 -12.82 -20.61
N ASP A 105 -1.50 -14.08 -20.64
CA ASP A 105 -2.36 -15.16 -21.14
C ASP A 105 -3.51 -15.49 -20.19
N THR A 106 -3.29 -15.30 -18.88
CA THR A 106 -4.32 -15.47 -17.86
C THR A 106 -5.37 -14.36 -17.96
N SER A 107 -4.94 -13.11 -18.14
CA SER A 107 -5.82 -11.93 -18.23
C SER A 107 -6.68 -11.90 -19.50
N LYS A 108 -6.33 -12.67 -20.54
CA LYS A 108 -7.18 -12.88 -21.72
C LYS A 108 -8.38 -13.81 -21.43
N LYS A 109 -8.30 -14.62 -20.38
CA LYS A 109 -9.28 -15.67 -20.06
C LYS A 109 -10.11 -15.36 -18.81
N VAL A 110 -9.56 -14.58 -17.89
CA VAL A 110 -10.19 -14.18 -16.63
C VAL A 110 -9.93 -12.70 -16.38
N ASP A 111 -10.93 -12.01 -15.86
CA ASP A 111 -10.82 -10.59 -15.49
C ASP A 111 -9.85 -10.43 -14.32
N ILE A 112 -8.72 -9.77 -14.57
CA ILE A 112 -7.72 -9.43 -13.57
C ILE A 112 -7.62 -7.92 -13.48
N MET A 113 -7.75 -7.38 -12.26
CA MET A 113 -7.55 -5.96 -12.00
C MET A 113 -6.18 -5.72 -11.38
N LEU A 114 -5.39 -4.85 -12.00
CA LEU A 114 -4.14 -4.36 -11.40
C LEU A 114 -4.48 -3.34 -10.34
N ILE A 115 -3.90 -3.48 -9.15
CA ILE A 115 -4.16 -2.59 -8.00
C ILE A 115 -2.83 -2.04 -7.42
N LYS A 116 -2.94 -1.17 -6.41
CA LYS A 116 -1.80 -0.53 -5.72
C LYS A 116 -0.74 0.01 -6.70
N GLY A 117 0.52 -0.35 -6.50
CA GLY A 117 1.63 0.13 -7.31
C GLY A 117 1.46 -0.16 -8.79
N MET A 118 0.93 -1.32 -9.13
CA MET A 118 0.73 -1.73 -10.53
C MET A 118 -0.30 -0.86 -11.23
N ALA A 119 -1.37 -0.46 -10.54
CA ALA A 119 -2.32 0.52 -11.06
C ALA A 119 -1.71 1.92 -11.17
N ILE A 120 -0.84 2.33 -10.25
CA ILE A 120 -0.31 3.70 -10.20
C ILE A 120 0.77 3.95 -11.26
N SER A 121 1.55 2.93 -11.64
CA SER A 121 2.67 3.06 -12.58
C SER A 121 2.31 3.75 -13.91
N GLN A 122 1.07 3.58 -14.37
CA GLN A 122 0.60 4.17 -15.61
C GLN A 122 0.53 5.71 -15.60
N TYR A 123 0.54 6.32 -14.42
CA TYR A 123 0.48 7.78 -14.27
C TYR A 123 1.87 8.43 -14.27
N TYR A 124 2.94 7.64 -14.15
CA TYR A 124 4.30 8.16 -14.15
C TYR A 124 4.69 8.71 -15.54
N PRO A 125 5.38 9.86 -15.61
CA PRO A 125 5.95 10.36 -16.86
C PRO A 125 6.96 9.36 -17.45
N ALA A 126 7.09 9.32 -18.79
CA ALA A 126 7.91 8.32 -19.49
C ALA A 126 9.39 8.27 -19.04
N ASN A 127 9.90 9.37 -18.52
CA ASN A 127 11.27 9.52 -18.06
C ASN A 127 11.50 9.14 -16.59
N TYR A 128 10.43 8.83 -15.85
CA TYR A 128 10.52 8.31 -14.49
C TYR A 128 9.91 6.91 -14.44
N HIS A 129 10.57 6.02 -13.71
CA HIS A 129 10.06 4.68 -13.46
C HIS A 129 9.69 4.55 -11.98
N ARG A 130 8.54 3.92 -11.73
CA ARG A 130 8.10 3.55 -10.39
C ARG A 130 8.53 2.11 -10.14
N ASN A 131 9.62 1.90 -9.42
CA ASN A 131 10.11 0.55 -9.12
C ASN A 131 9.14 -0.22 -8.21
N GLN A 132 8.88 -1.47 -8.57
CA GLN A 132 7.93 -2.36 -7.87
C GLN A 132 8.62 -3.67 -7.52
N SER A 133 8.35 -4.18 -6.33
CA SER A 133 8.90 -5.43 -5.80
C SER A 133 8.02 -6.65 -6.11
N ASP A 134 6.74 -6.39 -6.32
CA ASP A 134 5.63 -7.31 -6.27
C ASP A 134 4.54 -6.87 -7.24
N ILE A 135 3.72 -7.83 -7.68
CA ILE A 135 2.55 -7.59 -8.52
C ILE A 135 1.30 -7.77 -7.65
N ASP A 136 0.60 -6.68 -7.36
CA ASP A 136 -0.69 -6.73 -6.68
C ASP A 136 -1.85 -6.84 -7.68
N ILE A 137 -2.68 -7.87 -7.54
CA ILE A 137 -3.88 -8.05 -8.35
C ILE A 137 -5.14 -8.26 -7.52
N LEU A 138 -6.29 -7.92 -8.09
CA LEU A 138 -7.62 -8.20 -7.56
C LEU A 138 -8.39 -9.09 -8.55
N VAL A 139 -9.04 -10.14 -8.05
CA VAL A 139 -9.94 -11.02 -8.81
C VAL A 139 -11.36 -10.98 -8.23
N LYS A 140 -12.37 -11.30 -9.05
CA LYS A 140 -13.78 -11.12 -8.69
C LYS A 140 -14.30 -12.14 -7.69
N ASN A 141 -13.96 -13.42 -7.87
CA ASN A 141 -14.56 -14.53 -7.14
C ASN A 141 -13.58 -15.71 -7.03
N PHE A 142 -13.96 -16.76 -6.27
CA PHE A 142 -13.10 -17.92 -6.04
C PHE A 142 -12.86 -18.76 -7.31
N LYS A 143 -13.79 -18.78 -8.26
CA LYS A 143 -13.60 -19.48 -9.54
C LYS A 143 -12.46 -18.83 -10.35
N ASP A 144 -12.48 -17.50 -10.44
CA ASP A 144 -11.42 -16.73 -11.09
C ASP A 144 -10.08 -16.87 -10.37
N LEU A 145 -10.12 -16.87 -9.03
CA LEU A 145 -8.93 -17.18 -8.21
C LEU A 145 -8.35 -18.55 -8.53
N SER A 146 -9.15 -19.61 -8.54
CA SER A 146 -8.69 -20.97 -8.90
C SER A 146 -8.07 -21.00 -10.29
N PHE A 147 -8.66 -20.28 -11.26
CA PHE A 147 -8.12 -20.21 -12.60
C PHE A 147 -6.73 -19.55 -12.64
N VAL A 148 -6.56 -18.43 -11.93
CA VAL A 148 -5.26 -17.73 -11.84
C VAL A 148 -4.22 -18.62 -11.17
N LEU A 149 -4.56 -19.28 -10.06
CA LEU A 149 -3.65 -20.18 -9.35
C LEU A 149 -3.17 -21.34 -10.24
N ASN A 150 -4.09 -21.99 -10.97
CA ASN A 150 -3.77 -23.09 -11.88
C ASN A 150 -2.90 -22.61 -13.05
N SER A 151 -3.18 -21.42 -13.60
CA SER A 151 -2.40 -20.86 -14.71
C SER A 151 -0.94 -20.55 -14.31
N LEU A 152 -0.68 -20.37 -13.00
CA LEU A 152 0.62 -19.99 -12.46
C LEU A 152 1.34 -21.11 -11.71
N GLU A 153 0.74 -22.29 -11.56
CA GLU A 153 1.24 -23.39 -10.71
C GLU A 153 2.66 -23.86 -11.07
N ASN A 154 3.03 -23.78 -12.34
CA ASN A 154 4.35 -24.19 -12.81
C ASN A 154 5.44 -23.18 -12.45
N LYS A 155 5.08 -21.90 -12.29
CA LYS A 155 6.00 -20.78 -12.05
C LYS A 155 6.04 -20.33 -10.60
N TYR A 156 4.96 -20.56 -9.88
CA TYR A 156 4.74 -20.09 -8.52
C TYR A 156 4.38 -21.22 -7.57
N THR A 157 4.61 -20.96 -6.29
CA THR A 157 4.09 -21.77 -5.19
C THR A 157 3.32 -20.87 -4.24
N TYR A 158 2.34 -21.43 -3.55
CA TYR A 158 1.66 -20.76 -2.44
C TYR A 158 1.48 -21.76 -1.31
N LYS A 159 1.73 -21.32 -0.08
CA LYS A 159 1.60 -22.19 1.09
C LYS A 159 0.22 -22.08 1.74
N LYS A 160 -0.38 -20.89 1.69
CA LYS A 160 -1.51 -20.50 2.55
C LYS A 160 -2.41 -19.51 1.83
N MET A 161 -3.69 -19.55 2.17
CA MET A 161 -4.67 -18.51 1.86
C MET A 161 -5.18 -17.93 3.17
N LYS A 162 -5.29 -16.60 3.25
CA LYS A 162 -5.92 -15.92 4.38
C LYS A 162 -7.35 -15.59 3.99
N LEU A 163 -8.33 -16.16 4.70
CA LEU A 163 -9.75 -15.88 4.54
C LEU A 163 -10.15 -14.84 5.59
N HIS A 164 -10.68 -13.71 5.15
CA HIS A 164 -11.05 -12.56 5.99
C HIS A 164 -12.56 -12.47 6.10
N PHE A 165 -13.06 -12.47 7.33
CA PHE A 165 -14.48 -12.28 7.63
C PHE A 165 -14.76 -10.81 7.93
N LEU A 166 -15.57 -10.22 7.06
CA LEU A 166 -15.91 -8.81 7.07
C LEU A 166 -17.30 -8.62 7.68
N PHE A 167 -17.67 -7.37 7.93
CA PHE A 167 -19.01 -7.03 8.41
C PHE A 167 -20.09 -7.37 7.37
N ASN A 168 -21.32 -7.59 7.85
CA ASN A 168 -22.50 -7.96 7.06
C ASN A 168 -22.33 -9.29 6.31
N ASP A 169 -21.75 -10.29 6.97
CA ASP A 169 -21.53 -11.64 6.43
C ASP A 169 -20.74 -11.68 5.10
N LYS A 170 -19.98 -10.61 4.81
CA LYS A 170 -19.09 -10.56 3.64
C LYS A 170 -17.79 -11.28 3.95
N LEU A 171 -17.17 -11.82 2.91
CA LEU A 171 -15.88 -12.50 3.02
C LEU A 171 -14.98 -12.13 1.84
N THR A 172 -13.68 -12.21 2.07
CA THR A 172 -12.66 -12.01 1.04
C THR A 172 -11.43 -12.86 1.37
N ALA A 173 -10.48 -12.94 0.45
CA ALA A 173 -9.28 -13.74 0.58
C ALA A 173 -8.05 -13.00 0.06
N THR A 174 -6.89 -13.35 0.62
CA THR A 174 -5.58 -12.93 0.10
C THR A 174 -4.63 -14.12 0.02
N ILE A 175 -3.85 -14.21 -1.05
CA ILE A 175 -2.85 -15.26 -1.30
C ILE A 175 -1.55 -14.63 -1.77
N ASP A 176 -0.44 -15.00 -1.14
CA ASP A 176 0.90 -14.56 -1.49
C ASP A 176 1.55 -15.66 -2.36
N LEU A 177 1.85 -15.37 -3.63
CA LEU A 177 2.53 -16.29 -4.54
C LEU A 177 4.04 -16.08 -4.50
N ILE A 178 4.76 -17.13 -4.13
CA ILE A 178 6.21 -17.17 -4.04
C ILE A 178 6.77 -17.72 -5.36
N PRO A 179 7.62 -16.96 -6.08
CA PRO A 179 8.19 -17.42 -7.34
C PRO A 179 9.14 -18.60 -7.11
N LYS A 180 9.13 -19.59 -8.01
CA LYS A 180 10.10 -20.71 -7.98
C LYS A 180 11.49 -20.29 -8.45
N GLN A 181 11.60 -19.21 -9.22
CA GLN A 181 12.86 -18.65 -9.72
C GLN A 181 13.10 -17.27 -9.11
N SER A 182 14.34 -16.99 -8.67
CA SER A 182 14.68 -15.77 -7.92
C SER A 182 14.61 -14.47 -8.74
N ASN A 183 14.56 -14.57 -10.07
CA ASN A 183 14.43 -13.42 -10.98
C ASN A 183 12.98 -13.01 -11.25
N MET A 184 11.99 -13.77 -10.74
CA MET A 184 10.58 -13.50 -10.91
C MET A 184 10.01 -12.72 -9.71
N PRO A 185 8.94 -11.93 -9.89
CA PRO A 185 8.38 -11.12 -8.81
C PRO A 185 7.47 -11.97 -7.93
N PHE A 186 7.25 -11.54 -6.70
CA PHE A 186 6.12 -12.01 -5.90
C PHE A 186 4.80 -11.51 -6.51
N ILE A 187 3.72 -12.27 -6.33
CA ILE A 187 2.37 -11.85 -6.75
C ILE A 187 1.44 -11.94 -5.55
N ASP A 188 0.84 -10.80 -5.18
CA ASP A 188 -0.14 -10.69 -4.12
C ASP A 188 -1.54 -10.68 -4.74
N ILE A 189 -2.28 -11.78 -4.55
CA ILE A 189 -3.64 -11.92 -5.08
C ILE A 189 -4.64 -11.56 -4.00
N HIS A 190 -5.48 -10.58 -4.30
CA HIS A 190 -6.62 -10.18 -3.49
C HIS A 190 -7.93 -10.64 -4.14
N LEU A 191 -8.91 -11.00 -3.33
CA LEU A 191 -10.28 -11.27 -3.77
C LEU A 191 -11.16 -10.04 -3.52
N THR A 192 -12.23 -9.90 -4.30
CA THR A 192 -13.25 -8.87 -4.09
C THR A 192 -14.24 -9.32 -3.02
N PRO A 193 -14.66 -8.45 -2.08
CA PRO A 193 -14.25 -7.04 -1.89
C PRO A 193 -12.79 -6.90 -1.44
N TYR A 194 -12.09 -5.86 -1.92
CA TYR A 194 -10.70 -5.61 -1.53
C TYR A 194 -10.62 -5.27 -0.03
N TYR A 195 -9.84 -6.05 0.70
CA TYR A 195 -9.65 -5.87 2.14
C TYR A 195 -8.67 -4.71 2.45
N MET A 196 -9.14 -3.72 3.21
CA MET A 196 -8.36 -2.54 3.64
C MET A 196 -7.76 -2.68 5.05
N TRP A 197 -7.90 -3.85 5.68
CA TRP A 197 -7.54 -4.13 7.09
C TRP A 197 -8.59 -3.68 8.12
N GLY A 198 -8.76 -4.45 9.21
CA GLY A 198 -9.65 -4.14 10.34
C GLY A 198 -11.14 -4.35 10.04
N ALA A 199 -11.47 -5.38 9.25
CA ALA A 199 -12.80 -5.64 8.68
C ALA A 199 -13.39 -4.50 7.82
N VAL A 200 -12.55 -3.53 7.43
CA VAL A 200 -12.90 -2.52 6.43
C VAL A 200 -12.52 -3.06 5.06
N SER A 201 -13.40 -2.89 4.08
CA SER A 201 -13.16 -3.29 2.69
C SER A 201 -13.68 -2.25 1.72
N TYR A 202 -13.11 -2.21 0.52
CA TYR A 202 -13.75 -1.52 -0.60
C TYR A 202 -14.95 -2.30 -1.09
N PHE A 203 -16.01 -1.58 -1.44
CA PHE A 203 -17.21 -2.16 -1.99
C PHE A 203 -16.95 -2.92 -3.31
N GLU A 204 -17.83 -3.88 -3.58
CA GLU A 204 -17.80 -4.77 -4.76
C GLU A 204 -17.89 -4.01 -6.10
N ASN A 205 -18.42 -2.78 -6.07
CA ASN A 205 -18.60 -1.94 -7.24
C ASN A 205 -17.30 -1.39 -7.86
N VAL A 206 -16.12 -1.68 -7.29
CA VAL A 206 -14.83 -1.31 -7.89
C VAL A 206 -14.67 -1.82 -9.34
N TRP A 207 -15.36 -2.91 -9.68
CA TRP A 207 -15.37 -3.47 -11.04
C TRP A 207 -16.31 -2.77 -12.01
N GLU A 208 -17.39 -2.14 -11.53
CA GLU A 208 -18.42 -1.52 -12.38
C GLU A 208 -17.87 -0.32 -13.16
N TYR A 209 -16.96 0.44 -12.53
CA TYR A 209 -16.38 1.67 -13.07
C TYR A 209 -14.90 1.49 -13.46
N ALA A 210 -14.41 0.26 -13.49
CA ALA A 210 -13.03 -0.03 -13.82
C ALA A 210 -12.74 0.27 -15.30
N GLY A 211 -11.63 0.97 -15.55
CA GLY A 211 -11.10 1.13 -16.89
C GLY A 211 -10.40 -0.15 -17.35
N LYS A 212 -10.32 -0.37 -18.66
CA LYS A 212 -9.52 -1.46 -19.24
C LYS A 212 -8.27 -0.89 -19.91
N LYS A 213 -7.12 -1.47 -19.59
CA LYS A 213 -5.83 -1.16 -20.20
C LYS A 213 -5.17 -2.46 -20.65
N ASN A 214 -4.99 -2.62 -21.95
CA ASN A 214 -4.62 -3.89 -22.57
C ASN A 214 -5.63 -4.98 -22.16
N ASN A 215 -5.15 -6.09 -21.59
CA ASN A 215 -5.98 -7.20 -21.11
C ASN A 215 -6.39 -7.04 -19.63
N PHE A 216 -5.95 -5.99 -18.94
CA PHE A 216 -6.18 -5.81 -17.51
C PHE A 216 -7.22 -4.75 -17.19
N PHE A 217 -7.94 -4.95 -16.10
CA PHE A 217 -8.75 -3.91 -15.48
C PHE A 217 -7.88 -3.04 -14.56
N VAL A 218 -8.29 -1.80 -14.39
CA VAL A 218 -7.67 -0.83 -13.48
C VAL A 218 -8.81 -0.10 -12.75
N PRO A 219 -8.74 0.10 -11.42
CA PRO A 219 -9.73 0.89 -10.70
C PRO A 219 -9.84 2.31 -11.27
N LYS A 220 -11.01 2.94 -11.07
CA LYS A 220 -11.17 4.37 -11.36
C LYS A 220 -10.18 5.20 -10.54
N THR A 221 -9.82 6.38 -11.02
CA THR A 221 -8.82 7.25 -10.40
C THR A 221 -9.08 7.52 -8.91
N GLU A 222 -10.33 7.80 -8.53
CA GLU A 222 -10.71 8.02 -7.13
C GLU A 222 -10.46 6.76 -6.27
N ASP A 223 -10.77 5.58 -6.79
CA ASP A 223 -10.52 4.31 -6.09
C ASP A 223 -9.02 4.08 -5.89
N ILE A 224 -8.18 4.43 -6.85
CA ILE A 224 -6.71 4.35 -6.71
C ILE A 224 -6.21 5.28 -5.59
N ILE A 225 -6.73 6.52 -5.51
CA ILE A 225 -6.37 7.47 -4.45
C ILE A 225 -6.80 6.96 -3.08
N LEU A 226 -8.02 6.41 -2.99
CA LEU A 226 -8.49 5.80 -1.75
C LEU A 226 -7.59 4.61 -1.39
N MET A 227 -7.29 3.71 -2.34
CA MET A 227 -6.46 2.51 -2.11
C MET A 227 -5.06 2.90 -1.62
N LEU A 228 -4.47 3.96 -2.17
CA LEU A 228 -3.22 4.53 -1.67
C LEU A 228 -3.35 4.92 -0.19
N CYS A 229 -4.37 5.70 0.18
CA CYS A 229 -4.58 6.10 1.59
C CYS A 229 -4.80 4.89 2.52
N SER A 230 -5.47 3.86 2.04
CA SER A 230 -5.70 2.63 2.80
C SER A 230 -4.42 1.84 3.02
N HIS A 231 -3.53 1.82 2.02
CA HIS A 231 -2.21 1.26 2.17
C HIS A 231 -1.40 1.99 3.26
N LEU A 232 -1.48 3.32 3.32
CA LEU A 232 -0.83 4.11 4.37
C LEU A 232 -1.43 3.85 5.76
N SER A 233 -2.75 3.65 5.82
CA SER A 233 -3.44 3.26 7.04
C SER A 233 -2.94 1.92 7.57
N ASN A 234 -2.71 0.96 6.67
CA ASN A 234 -2.21 -0.37 7.03
C ASN A 234 -0.72 -0.38 7.40
N GLN A 235 0.10 0.43 6.74
CA GLN A 235 1.55 0.50 7.01
C GLN A 235 1.92 1.44 8.15
N TRP A 236 0.97 2.28 8.61
CA TRP A 236 1.22 3.33 9.60
C TRP A 236 2.41 4.23 9.26
N MET A 237 2.62 4.46 7.97
CA MET A 237 3.60 5.39 7.47
C MET A 237 3.19 5.90 6.10
N TYR A 238 3.83 6.98 5.71
CA TYR A 238 3.80 7.48 4.35
C TYR A 238 5.23 7.81 3.94
N ARG A 239 5.49 7.80 2.65
CA ARG A 239 6.81 7.98 2.05
C ARG A 239 6.73 9.11 1.04
N MET A 240 7.90 9.63 0.66
CA MET A 240 7.96 10.54 -0.49
C MET A 240 7.37 9.88 -1.76
N ARG A 241 7.54 8.57 -1.93
CA ARG A 241 6.88 7.82 -3.03
C ARG A 241 5.37 8.00 -3.04
N ASP A 242 4.70 7.99 -1.89
CA ASP A 242 3.24 8.11 -1.83
C ASP A 242 2.78 9.53 -2.21
N ILE A 243 3.59 10.55 -1.91
CA ILE A 243 3.36 11.93 -2.36
C ILE A 243 3.53 12.02 -3.89
N ASN A 244 4.57 11.38 -4.45
CA ASN A 244 4.81 11.31 -5.89
C ASN A 244 3.71 10.53 -6.63
N ASP A 245 3.28 9.40 -6.08
CA ASP A 245 2.19 8.57 -6.59
C ASP A 245 0.93 9.44 -6.74
N LEU A 246 0.55 10.16 -5.68
CA LEU A 246 -0.60 11.05 -5.74
C LEU A 246 -0.43 12.22 -6.72
N TYR A 247 0.76 12.85 -6.75
CA TYR A 247 1.05 13.92 -7.70
C TYR A 247 0.88 13.46 -9.15
N CYS A 248 1.42 12.30 -9.50
CA CYS A 248 1.30 11.70 -10.83
C CYS A 248 -0.15 11.40 -11.20
N ILE A 249 -0.91 10.79 -10.27
CA ILE A 249 -2.33 10.50 -10.49
C ILE A 249 -3.10 11.79 -10.80
N LEU A 250 -2.95 12.84 -9.99
CA LEU A 250 -3.68 14.10 -10.17
C LEU A 250 -3.26 14.81 -11.45
N LYS A 251 -1.95 14.91 -11.71
CA LYS A 251 -1.42 15.62 -12.90
C LYS A 251 -1.82 14.95 -14.19
N LYS A 252 -1.69 13.63 -14.30
CA LYS A 252 -2.01 12.90 -15.53
C LYS A 252 -3.49 12.99 -15.89
N ASN A 253 -4.37 13.12 -14.89
CA ASN A 253 -5.81 13.34 -15.08
C ASN A 253 -6.19 14.82 -15.20
N ASN A 254 -5.24 15.75 -15.31
CA ASN A 254 -5.49 17.20 -15.34
C ASN A 254 -6.38 17.68 -14.19
N PHE A 255 -6.24 17.09 -13.00
CA PHE A 255 -7.08 17.36 -11.82
C PHE A 255 -8.59 17.13 -12.01
N LYS A 256 -9.00 16.44 -13.08
CA LYS A 256 -10.39 16.04 -13.32
C LYS A 256 -10.74 14.82 -12.45
N ILE A 257 -10.98 15.09 -11.17
CA ILE A 257 -11.33 14.11 -10.15
C ILE A 257 -12.77 14.38 -9.69
N GLU A 258 -13.53 13.33 -9.43
CA GLU A 258 -14.82 13.44 -8.74
C GLU A 258 -14.60 13.70 -7.24
N TRP A 259 -14.29 14.97 -6.92
CA TRP A 259 -13.92 15.40 -5.57
C TRP A 259 -14.97 15.10 -4.51
N ASP A 260 -16.26 15.23 -4.84
CA ASP A 260 -17.36 14.93 -3.92
C ASP A 260 -17.37 13.43 -3.57
N THR A 261 -17.29 12.56 -4.58
CA THR A 261 -17.20 11.10 -4.41
C THR A 261 -16.00 10.73 -3.55
N LEU A 262 -14.81 11.29 -3.86
CA LEU A 262 -13.58 11.02 -3.13
C LEU A 262 -13.69 11.47 -1.66
N PHE A 263 -14.25 12.65 -1.42
CA PHE A 263 -14.47 13.19 -0.08
C PHE A 263 -15.39 12.31 0.77
N PHE A 264 -16.59 11.98 0.26
CA PHE A 264 -17.56 11.19 1.01
C PHE A 264 -17.05 9.78 1.30
N ARG A 265 -16.49 9.10 0.28
CA ARG A 265 -15.96 7.74 0.46
C ARG A 265 -14.78 7.69 1.40
N SER A 266 -13.92 8.72 1.41
CA SER A 266 -12.81 8.75 2.36
C SER A 266 -13.25 8.90 3.82
N LYS A 267 -14.34 9.62 4.07
CA LYS A 267 -14.95 9.72 5.40
C LYS A 267 -15.59 8.41 5.79
N GLU A 268 -16.34 7.81 4.87
CA GLU A 268 -16.98 6.52 5.08
C GLU A 268 -15.96 5.44 5.48
N LEU A 269 -14.82 5.40 4.79
CA LEU A 269 -13.73 4.46 5.05
C LEU A 269 -12.84 4.85 6.24
N GLY A 270 -13.05 6.02 6.86
CA GLY A 270 -12.25 6.52 7.98
C GLY A 270 -10.83 6.97 7.62
N ILE A 271 -10.51 7.13 6.33
CA ILE A 271 -9.17 7.49 5.82
C ILE A 271 -9.03 8.98 5.44
N TYR A 272 -10.07 9.79 5.65
CA TYR A 272 -10.07 11.23 5.38
C TYR A 272 -8.83 11.97 5.93
N SER A 273 -8.41 11.65 7.16
CA SER A 273 -7.25 12.30 7.80
C SER A 273 -5.94 12.03 7.03
N LEU A 274 -5.78 10.82 6.46
CA LEU A 274 -4.60 10.47 5.65
C LEU A 274 -4.60 11.20 4.32
N MET A 275 -5.75 11.31 3.67
CA MET A 275 -5.88 12.08 2.44
C MET A 275 -5.57 13.56 2.65
N ARG A 276 -6.06 14.15 3.75
CA ARG A 276 -5.74 15.54 4.10
C ARG A 276 -4.23 15.73 4.28
N ILE A 277 -3.55 14.81 4.96
CA ILE A 277 -2.08 14.84 5.11
C ILE A 277 -1.39 14.81 3.75
N LEU A 278 -1.80 13.93 2.83
CA LEU A 278 -1.21 13.87 1.49
C LEU A 278 -1.48 15.13 0.68
N PHE A 279 -2.68 15.71 0.73
CA PHE A 279 -3.00 16.95 0.01
C PHE A 279 -2.18 18.13 0.53
N THR A 280 -2.02 18.26 1.84
CA THR A 280 -1.12 19.26 2.43
C THR A 280 0.32 19.03 1.98
N GLN A 281 0.79 17.78 1.90
CA GLN A 281 2.13 17.47 1.40
C GLN A 281 2.30 17.80 -0.09
N LEU A 282 1.27 17.64 -0.92
CA LEU A 282 1.30 18.09 -2.31
C LEU A 282 1.43 19.60 -2.44
N ILE A 283 0.73 20.36 -1.59
CA ILE A 283 0.88 21.82 -1.53
C ILE A 283 2.33 22.16 -1.15
N ASP A 284 2.86 21.57 -0.10
CA ASP A 284 4.19 21.91 0.44
C ASP A 284 5.34 21.49 -0.49
N VAL A 285 5.23 20.34 -1.17
CA VAL A 285 6.30 19.79 -2.01
C VAL A 285 6.23 20.28 -3.45
N TYR A 286 5.02 20.34 -4.01
CA TYR A 286 4.78 20.61 -5.43
C TYR A 286 4.15 21.97 -5.69
N GLY A 287 3.76 22.72 -4.66
CA GLY A 287 3.08 24.01 -4.83
C GLY A 287 1.72 23.87 -5.53
N ILE A 288 1.04 22.72 -5.37
CA ILE A 288 -0.27 22.51 -6.00
C ILE A 288 -1.28 23.51 -5.45
N VAL A 289 -1.95 24.22 -6.36
CA VAL A 289 -3.09 25.07 -6.04
C VAL A 289 -4.36 24.29 -6.37
N PHE A 290 -5.08 23.86 -5.33
CA PHE A 290 -6.39 23.25 -5.47
C PHE A 290 -7.47 24.32 -5.64
N GLU A 291 -8.54 23.98 -6.37
CA GLU A 291 -9.72 24.84 -6.48
C GLU A 291 -10.36 25.08 -5.10
N GLU A 292 -11.02 26.22 -4.94
CA GLU A 292 -11.61 26.66 -3.66
C GLU A 292 -12.57 25.60 -3.07
N LYS A 293 -13.41 24.98 -3.90
CA LYS A 293 -14.32 23.91 -3.48
C LYS A 293 -13.56 22.76 -2.80
N VAL A 294 -12.46 22.31 -3.40
CA VAL A 294 -11.62 21.22 -2.88
C VAL A 294 -10.91 21.64 -1.59
N ARG A 295 -10.36 22.86 -1.55
CA ARG A 295 -9.70 23.41 -0.35
C ARG A 295 -10.66 23.46 0.84
N ASN A 296 -11.89 23.91 0.61
CA ASN A 296 -12.93 23.99 1.63
C ASN A 296 -13.37 22.60 2.10
N GLN A 297 -13.63 21.67 1.18
CA GLN A 297 -14.05 20.30 1.51
C GLN A 297 -13.01 19.58 2.37
N PHE A 298 -11.75 19.61 1.97
CA PHE A 298 -10.67 18.92 2.65
C PHE A 298 -10.03 19.73 3.80
N ASN A 299 -10.54 20.93 4.08
CA ASN A 299 -10.00 21.86 5.08
C ASN A 299 -8.48 22.07 4.90
N LEU A 300 -8.05 22.35 3.66
CA LEU A 300 -6.64 22.52 3.30
C LEU A 300 -6.05 23.85 3.79
N ASP A 301 -6.91 24.82 4.09
CA ASP A 301 -6.53 26.16 4.57
C ASP A 301 -6.51 26.25 6.10
N LYS A 302 -6.93 25.19 6.78
CA LYS A 302 -6.89 25.08 8.23
C LYS A 302 -5.69 24.25 8.64
N ASP A 303 -5.15 24.54 9.82
CA ASP A 303 -4.12 23.71 10.43
C ASP A 303 -4.58 22.26 10.55
N LEU A 304 -3.65 21.34 10.25
CA LEU A 304 -3.83 19.92 10.48
C LEU A 304 -4.22 19.69 11.95
N TYR A 305 -5.12 18.74 12.18
CA TYR A 305 -5.44 18.35 13.55
C TYR A 305 -4.20 17.78 14.23
N PHE A 306 -4.13 17.85 15.57
CA PHE A 306 -2.98 17.37 16.33
C PHE A 306 -2.55 15.93 15.95
N ARG A 307 -3.51 15.01 15.78
CA ARG A 307 -3.24 13.63 15.32
C ARG A 307 -2.60 13.56 13.93
N GLU A 308 -3.00 14.45 13.01
CA GLU A 308 -2.48 14.52 11.66
C GLU A 308 -1.07 15.12 11.65
N LEU A 309 -0.84 16.15 12.48
CA LEU A 309 0.49 16.75 12.68
C LEU A 309 1.49 15.74 13.23
N LEU A 310 1.09 14.93 14.22
CA LEU A 310 1.94 13.88 14.77
C LEU A 310 2.31 12.84 13.70
N PHE A 311 1.32 12.30 12.98
CA PHE A 311 1.57 11.34 11.91
C PHE A 311 2.49 11.94 10.85
N ARG A 312 2.18 13.14 10.38
CA ARG A 312 2.99 13.87 9.40
C ARG A 312 4.45 14.04 9.86
N LYS A 313 4.68 14.30 11.15
CA LYS A 313 6.01 14.55 11.70
C LYS A 313 6.83 13.28 11.90
N TYR A 314 6.22 12.21 12.40
CA TYR A 314 6.95 11.02 12.87
C TYR A 314 6.92 9.83 11.92
N ASN A 315 6.03 9.83 10.91
CA ASN A 315 5.76 8.66 10.08
C ASN A 315 6.18 8.82 8.61
N LEU A 316 7.07 9.75 8.31
CA LEU A 316 7.69 9.88 6.98
C LEU A 316 8.82 8.85 6.83
N GLY A 317 8.67 7.93 5.87
CA GLY A 317 9.69 6.94 5.51
C GLY A 317 9.89 5.84 6.56
N ASN A 318 9.25 5.94 7.72
CA ASN A 318 9.40 4.99 8.82
C ASN A 318 8.06 4.82 9.54
N GLU A 319 7.79 3.61 10.00
CA GLU A 319 6.67 3.33 10.89
C GLU A 319 6.93 3.92 12.28
N SER A 320 5.93 4.58 12.87
CA SER A 320 6.02 5.11 14.22
C SER A 320 4.68 5.02 14.95
N ALA A 321 4.59 4.12 15.93
CA ALA A 321 3.41 4.04 16.80
C ALA A 321 3.09 5.38 17.47
N LYS A 322 4.12 6.16 17.86
CA LYS A 322 3.96 7.48 18.50
C LYS A 322 3.20 8.48 17.62
N GLY A 323 3.43 8.47 16.30
CA GLY A 323 2.71 9.35 15.39
C GLY A 323 1.42 8.76 14.84
N SER A 324 1.26 7.44 14.85
CA SER A 324 0.07 6.76 14.30
C SER A 324 -1.05 6.54 15.30
N ILE A 325 -0.76 6.43 16.59
CA ILE A 325 -1.72 5.95 17.59
C ILE A 325 -3.05 6.70 17.61
N LEU A 326 -3.02 8.03 17.53
CA LEU A 326 -4.24 8.84 17.55
C LEU A 326 -5.02 8.74 16.24
N LEU A 327 -4.32 8.56 15.11
CA LEU A 327 -4.94 8.39 13.81
C LEU A 327 -5.56 6.99 13.69
N GLU A 328 -4.90 5.97 14.25
CA GLU A 328 -5.40 4.62 14.41
C GLU A 328 -6.69 4.58 15.24
N MET A 329 -6.67 5.17 16.44
CA MET A 329 -7.85 5.24 17.29
C MET A 329 -9.02 5.94 16.59
N ASN A 330 -8.75 7.00 15.82
CA ASN A 330 -9.75 7.68 15.01
C ASN A 330 -10.30 6.78 13.90
N PHE A 331 -9.43 6.08 13.16
CA PHE A 331 -9.83 5.15 12.11
C PHE A 331 -10.73 4.03 12.67
N LEU A 332 -10.34 3.42 13.78
CA LEU A 332 -11.12 2.40 14.46
C LEU A 332 -12.45 2.95 14.97
N PHE A 333 -12.45 4.14 15.58
CA PHE A 333 -13.67 4.79 16.04
C PHE A 333 -14.66 5.01 14.89
N GLU A 334 -14.21 5.59 13.78
CA GLU A 334 -15.06 5.88 12.63
C GLU A 334 -15.68 4.63 12.01
N ASN A 335 -14.92 3.52 11.96
CA ASN A 335 -15.41 2.27 11.38
C ASN A 335 -16.25 1.44 12.36
N TYR A 336 -15.83 1.32 13.62
CA TYR A 336 -16.47 0.44 14.59
C TYR A 336 -17.70 1.05 15.27
N LYS A 337 -17.83 2.40 15.31
CA LYS A 337 -19.03 3.05 15.90
C LYS A 337 -20.32 2.72 15.16
N LYS A 338 -20.21 2.30 13.90
CA LYS A 338 -21.34 1.90 13.04
C LYS A 338 -21.91 0.53 13.45
N ILE A 339 -21.22 -0.19 14.32
CA ILE A 339 -21.36 -1.65 14.48
C ILE A 339 -21.50 -2.01 15.96
N PHE A 340 -20.63 -1.44 16.79
CA PHE A 340 -20.56 -1.77 18.21
C PHE A 340 -21.19 -0.68 19.09
N LYS A 341 -21.83 -1.11 20.17
CA LYS A 341 -22.22 -0.22 21.27
C LYS A 341 -20.98 0.43 21.88
N LEU A 342 -21.13 1.63 22.43
CA LEU A 342 -20.02 2.46 22.93
C LEU A 342 -19.03 1.72 23.85
N ARG A 343 -19.50 0.89 24.80
CA ARG A 343 -18.61 0.11 25.68
C ARG A 343 -17.75 -0.89 24.90
N THR A 344 -18.36 -1.64 23.99
CA THR A 344 -17.68 -2.62 23.13
C THR A 344 -16.72 -1.92 22.18
N LEU A 345 -17.13 -0.80 21.59
CA LEU A 345 -16.30 0.07 20.76
C LEU A 345 -15.02 0.48 21.48
N VAL A 346 -15.13 1.04 22.70
CA VAL A 346 -13.97 1.47 23.50
C VAL A 346 -13.05 0.29 23.78
N PHE A 347 -13.59 -0.87 24.17
CA PHE A 347 -12.79 -2.07 24.38
C PHE A 347 -12.02 -2.49 23.12
N HIS A 348 -12.67 -2.51 21.95
CA HIS A 348 -12.01 -2.87 20.69
C HIS A 348 -10.94 -1.86 20.28
N ILE A 349 -11.18 -0.55 20.46
CA ILE A 349 -10.18 0.49 20.18
C ILE A 349 -8.95 0.30 21.06
N LEU A 350 -9.14 0.12 22.37
CA LEU A 350 -8.03 -0.08 23.32
C LEU A 350 -7.26 -1.37 23.01
N LYS A 351 -7.97 -2.47 22.75
CA LYS A 351 -7.35 -3.76 22.38
C LYS A 351 -6.51 -3.65 21.11
N ASN A 352 -7.06 -3.06 20.05
CA ASN A 352 -6.34 -2.89 18.78
C ASN A 352 -5.13 -1.97 18.93
N THR A 353 -5.29 -0.88 19.69
CA THR A 353 -4.22 0.07 19.96
C THR A 353 -3.07 -0.58 20.74
N PHE A 354 -3.39 -1.35 21.77
CA PHE A 354 -2.41 -2.11 22.54
C PHE A 354 -1.68 -3.13 21.66
N PHE A 355 -2.42 -3.88 20.85
CA PHE A 355 -1.83 -4.86 19.94
C PHE A 355 -0.90 -4.20 18.93
N MET A 356 -1.29 -3.06 18.34
CA MET A 356 -0.45 -2.25 17.47
C MET A 356 0.89 -1.88 18.12
N ILE A 357 0.86 -1.40 19.36
CA ILE A 357 2.07 -0.97 20.06
C ILE A 357 3.04 -2.14 20.26
N ILE A 358 2.52 -3.36 20.48
CA ILE A 358 3.33 -4.53 20.82
C ILE A 358 3.79 -5.30 19.59
N THR A 359 2.90 -5.51 18.63
CA THR A 359 3.14 -6.42 17.50
C THR A 359 3.46 -5.70 16.20
N HIS A 360 3.41 -4.35 16.20
CA HIS A 360 3.45 -3.56 14.97
C HIS A 360 2.39 -4.03 13.95
N ASN A 361 1.23 -4.49 14.46
CA ASN A 361 0.12 -4.95 13.64
C ASN A 361 -1.23 -4.68 14.35
N ARG A 362 -2.34 -4.47 13.63
CA ARG A 362 -3.67 -4.30 14.27
C ARG A 362 -4.20 -5.66 14.75
N ALA A 363 -5.03 -5.68 15.79
CA ALA A 363 -5.55 -6.93 16.34
C ALA A 363 -6.61 -7.55 15.40
N PHE A 364 -6.32 -8.73 14.87
CA PHE A 364 -7.32 -9.62 14.28
C PHE A 364 -7.61 -10.76 15.25
N TYR A 365 -8.82 -11.31 15.16
CA TYR A 365 -9.09 -12.58 15.81
C TYR A 365 -8.45 -13.70 14.99
N THR A 366 -7.53 -14.44 15.60
CA THR A 366 -7.03 -15.72 15.08
C THR A 366 -7.79 -16.83 15.77
N GLY A 367 -8.72 -17.46 15.07
CA GLY A 367 -9.38 -18.67 15.55
C GLY A 367 -8.43 -19.88 15.48
N LYS A 368 -8.54 -20.80 16.43
CA LYS A 368 -8.05 -22.19 16.28
C LYS A 368 -9.15 -23.14 15.77
N PHE A 369 -10.42 -22.79 16.02
CA PHE A 369 -11.61 -23.53 15.61
C PHE A 369 -12.80 -22.58 15.42
N LEU A 370 -13.67 -22.90 14.47
CA LEU A 370 -14.92 -22.16 14.23
C LEU A 370 -16.04 -22.57 15.19
N LYS A 371 -15.94 -22.20 16.48
CA LYS A 371 -17.13 -22.28 17.35
C LYS A 371 -18.17 -21.21 16.99
N LYS A 372 -17.71 -20.01 16.58
CA LYS A 372 -18.55 -18.92 16.05
C LYS A 372 -17.66 -17.94 15.26
N ILE A 373 -17.98 -17.73 13.97
CA ILE A 373 -17.34 -16.71 13.13
C ILE A 373 -17.55 -15.35 13.78
N LYS A 374 -16.48 -14.57 13.89
CA LYS A 374 -16.54 -13.19 14.37
C LYS A 374 -16.20 -12.22 13.25
N ASP A 375 -16.82 -11.06 13.27
CA ASP A 375 -16.37 -9.95 12.45
C ASP A 375 -14.89 -9.64 12.76
N ASN A 376 -14.10 -9.34 11.74
CA ASN A 376 -12.65 -9.10 11.84
C ASN A 376 -11.86 -10.34 12.28
N GLU A 377 -12.36 -11.54 11.97
CA GLU A 377 -11.63 -12.80 12.09
C GLU A 377 -10.88 -13.12 10.79
N VAL A 378 -9.66 -13.64 10.95
CA VAL A 378 -8.83 -14.11 9.84
C VAL A 378 -8.49 -15.57 10.06
N LEU A 379 -8.83 -16.40 9.09
CA LEU A 379 -8.47 -17.83 9.09
C LEU A 379 -7.36 -18.06 8.08
N VAL A 380 -6.37 -18.85 8.49
CA VAL A 380 -5.28 -19.26 7.60
C VAL A 380 -5.52 -20.68 7.16
N LEU A 381 -5.66 -20.86 5.85
CA LEU A 381 -6.04 -22.11 5.22
C LEU A 381 -4.87 -22.65 4.40
N LYS A 382 -4.58 -23.94 4.55
CA LYS A 382 -3.59 -24.69 3.76
C LYS A 382 -4.31 -25.71 2.89
N LYS A 383 -4.00 -25.73 1.59
CA LYS A 383 -4.57 -26.70 0.64
C LYS A 383 -4.17 -28.13 1.05
N ILE A 384 -5.11 -29.06 0.97
CA ILE A 384 -4.89 -30.49 1.19
C ILE A 384 -5.27 -31.27 -0.07
N ASN A 385 -4.53 -32.34 -0.36
CA ASN A 385 -4.74 -33.14 -1.56
C ASN A 385 -5.70 -34.31 -1.31
N GLU A 386 -5.85 -34.74 -0.07
CA GLU A 386 -6.73 -35.84 0.30
C GLU A 386 -8.18 -35.35 0.40
N VAL A 387 -9.09 -36.07 -0.27
CA VAL A 387 -10.53 -35.83 -0.14
C VAL A 387 -10.98 -36.36 1.22
N PRO A 388 -11.43 -35.49 2.14
CA PRO A 388 -11.86 -35.91 3.46
C PRO A 388 -13.22 -36.60 3.39
N SER A 389 -13.50 -37.53 4.31
CA SER A 389 -14.87 -38.04 4.49
C SER A 389 -15.77 -36.92 5.00
N ILE A 390 -16.84 -36.60 4.26
CA ILE A 390 -17.76 -35.51 4.58
C ILE A 390 -19.03 -36.10 5.21
N THR A 391 -19.28 -35.80 6.47
CA THR A 391 -20.49 -36.18 7.20
C THR A 391 -21.46 -35.02 7.38
N SER A 392 -20.98 -33.78 7.31
CA SER A 392 -21.80 -32.57 7.31
C SER A 392 -21.19 -31.48 6.44
N MET A 393 -22.04 -30.58 5.92
CA MET A 393 -21.61 -29.47 5.09
C MET A 393 -22.48 -28.23 5.39
N GLN A 394 -21.85 -27.10 5.68
CA GLN A 394 -22.50 -25.81 5.90
C GLN A 394 -21.97 -24.79 4.88
N ALA A 395 -22.86 -24.16 4.12
CA ALA A 395 -22.47 -23.07 3.23
C ALA A 395 -22.06 -21.82 4.04
N LEU A 396 -20.94 -21.20 3.65
CA LEU A 396 -20.55 -19.86 4.07
C LEU A 396 -20.86 -18.82 2.99
N SER A 397 -20.74 -19.23 1.73
CA SER A 397 -21.16 -18.47 0.55
C SER A 397 -21.46 -19.45 -0.58
N ASN A 398 -21.77 -18.94 -1.76
CA ASN A 398 -22.02 -19.77 -2.94
C ASN A 398 -20.83 -20.67 -3.32
N ASP A 399 -19.60 -20.24 -3.01
CA ASP A 399 -18.37 -20.92 -3.44
C ASP A 399 -17.56 -21.54 -2.28
N ILE A 400 -18.02 -21.37 -1.04
CA ILE A 400 -17.33 -21.84 0.17
C ILE A 400 -18.27 -22.62 1.07
N TYR A 401 -17.84 -23.82 1.44
CA TYR A 401 -18.50 -24.66 2.42
C TYR A 401 -17.53 -25.04 3.53
N ILE A 402 -18.01 -25.09 4.77
CA ILE A 402 -17.34 -25.77 5.86
C ILE A 402 -17.87 -27.20 5.90
N CYS A 403 -16.99 -28.18 5.76
CA CYS A 403 -17.30 -29.59 5.93
C CYS A 403 -16.90 -30.04 7.35
N ASN A 404 -17.71 -30.91 7.96
CA ASN A 404 -17.46 -31.48 9.29
C ASN A 404 -17.24 -30.42 10.38
N LYS A 405 -18.04 -29.35 10.35
CA LYS A 405 -17.88 -28.20 11.26
C LYS A 405 -17.87 -28.64 12.73
N GLY A 406 -16.95 -28.09 13.51
CA GLY A 406 -16.80 -28.35 14.94
C GLY A 406 -16.13 -29.70 15.27
N THR A 407 -15.62 -30.43 14.28
CA THR A 407 -14.94 -31.72 14.47
C THR A 407 -13.42 -31.61 14.28
N LYS A 408 -12.67 -32.67 14.64
CA LYS A 408 -11.22 -32.78 14.37
C LYS A 408 -10.87 -32.86 12.87
N HIS A 409 -11.87 -33.07 12.00
CA HIS A 409 -11.74 -33.17 10.55
C HIS A 409 -12.42 -31.99 9.83
N GLU A 410 -12.60 -30.86 10.51
CA GLU A 410 -13.10 -29.63 9.90
C GLU A 410 -12.18 -29.17 8.76
N VAL A 411 -12.78 -28.93 7.61
CA VAL A 411 -12.10 -28.51 6.37
C VAL A 411 -13.02 -27.58 5.59
N PHE A 412 -12.45 -26.75 4.74
CA PHE A 412 -13.15 -25.85 3.85
C PHE A 412 -13.12 -26.43 2.45
N LYS A 413 -14.29 -26.62 1.85
CA LYS A 413 -14.40 -26.87 0.42
C LYS A 413 -14.58 -25.53 -0.27
N ILE A 414 -13.58 -25.14 -1.07
CA ILE A 414 -13.57 -23.89 -1.81
C ILE A 414 -13.42 -24.26 -3.27
N ASN A 415 -14.48 -24.03 -4.05
CA ASN A 415 -14.61 -24.58 -5.39
C ASN A 415 -14.44 -26.13 -5.39
N LEU A 416 -13.46 -26.67 -6.13
CA LEU A 416 -13.16 -28.10 -6.19
C LEU A 416 -12.09 -28.55 -5.19
N ASP A 417 -11.46 -27.63 -4.48
CA ASP A 417 -10.33 -27.92 -3.60
C ASP A 417 -10.75 -27.99 -2.12
N PHE A 418 -10.01 -28.79 -1.35
CA PHE A 418 -10.13 -28.86 0.10
C PHE A 418 -8.99 -28.13 0.80
N TRP A 419 -9.33 -27.45 1.89
CA TRP A 419 -8.41 -26.64 2.66
C TRP A 419 -8.59 -26.90 4.14
N LYS A 420 -7.49 -26.99 4.87
CA LYS A 420 -7.49 -27.17 6.32
C LYS A 420 -7.05 -25.88 7.01
N GLN A 421 -7.75 -25.50 8.08
CA GLN A 421 -7.31 -24.41 8.93
C GLN A 421 -6.02 -24.80 9.68
N ILE A 422 -5.06 -23.89 9.69
CA ILE A 422 -3.81 -24.00 10.43
C ILE A 422 -3.65 -22.80 11.37
N SER A 423 -2.72 -22.87 12.31
CA SER A 423 -2.41 -21.71 13.16
C SER A 423 -1.88 -20.56 12.32
N TYR A 424 -2.23 -19.33 12.69
CA TYR A 424 -1.70 -18.12 12.02
C TYR A 424 -0.15 -18.06 12.08
N HIS A 425 0.44 -18.63 13.12
CA HIS A 425 1.90 -18.64 13.36
C HIS A 425 2.59 -19.94 12.96
N GLU A 426 1.86 -20.96 12.48
CA GLU A 426 2.50 -22.18 11.95
C GLU A 426 3.08 -21.85 10.58
N GLU A 427 4.39 -22.07 10.37
CA GLU A 427 5.09 -21.81 9.11
C GLU A 427 4.82 -22.84 7.99
#